data_AF-E3CQ62-F1
#
_entry.id   AF-E3CQ62-F1
#
_cell.length_a   1.000
_cell.length_b   1.000
_cell.length_c   1.000
_cell.angle_alpha   90.00
_cell.angle_beta   90.00
_cell.angle_gamma   90.00
#
_symmetry.space_group_name_H-M   'P 1'
#
loop_
_entity.id
_entity.type
_entity.pdbx_description
1 polymer ?
#
loop_
_entity_poly.entity_id
_entity_poly.type
_entity_poly.pdbx_seq_one_letter_code
_entity_poly.pdbx_strand_id
1 'polypeptide(L)'
;MATFKDYLENNSPLILHGALGTEMEALGYDISGKLWSAKYLLEKPEIIQEIHETYIAAGADLITTSSYQATLPGLVEAGLTEKAAEQIIALTVRLAKAARDKVWVVLDETEKAKRPYPLISGDVGPYAAYLANGSEYSGDYGQITIEELKDFHRPRIQILLDQGVDLLALETIPNRLEAQALIELLAEEFPEAEAYISFTVQEPGTISDGTSLDEIAKLVSQSNQILAVGINCSSPLLYNQALAILKNAGKVLITYPNSGEVYDGNSQTWKTKDKDALTLVEHSKDWHAHFGVKILGGCCRTRPNDIKALYQEFRT
;
A
#
# COMPACT_ATOMS: atom_id res chain seq x y z
N MET A 1 -7.21 6.98 -21.03
CA MET A 1 -7.96 6.70 -19.78
C MET A 1 -7.60 7.80 -18.79
N ALA A 2 -8.46 8.10 -17.83
CA ALA A 2 -8.14 9.06 -16.77
C ALA A 2 -6.94 8.54 -15.95
N THR A 3 -6.04 9.45 -15.59
CA THR A 3 -4.86 9.20 -14.76
C THR A 3 -5.23 9.16 -13.28
N PHE A 4 -4.33 8.69 -12.43
CA PHE A 4 -4.54 8.73 -10.98
C PHE A 4 -4.76 10.18 -10.51
N LYS A 5 -3.97 11.13 -11.00
CA LYS A 5 -4.17 12.56 -10.78
C LYS A 5 -5.58 13.06 -11.12
N ASP A 6 -6.15 12.67 -12.26
CA ASP A 6 -7.51 13.07 -12.66
C ASP A 6 -8.56 12.63 -11.62
N TYR A 7 -8.38 11.44 -11.03
CA TYR A 7 -9.30 10.95 -10.00
C TYR A 7 -9.16 11.65 -8.65
N LEU A 8 -7.97 12.19 -8.34
CA LEU A 8 -7.75 12.97 -7.12
C LEU A 8 -8.47 14.33 -7.14
N GLU A 9 -8.82 14.84 -8.31
CA GLU A 9 -9.57 16.10 -8.46
C GLU A 9 -11.08 15.90 -8.21
N ASN A 10 -11.59 14.67 -8.33
CA ASN A 10 -12.99 14.35 -8.09
C ASN A 10 -13.39 14.45 -6.60
N ASN A 11 -14.69 14.62 -6.34
CA ASN A 11 -15.23 14.69 -4.97
C ASN A 11 -15.38 13.31 -4.32
N SER A 12 -15.61 12.25 -5.11
CA SER A 12 -15.76 10.89 -4.58
C SER A 12 -14.38 10.30 -4.24
N PRO A 13 -14.17 9.75 -3.02
CA PRO A 13 -12.89 9.16 -2.65
C PRO A 13 -12.66 7.85 -3.42
N LEU A 14 -11.43 7.55 -3.81
CA LEU A 14 -11.01 6.24 -4.33
C LEU A 14 -11.00 5.19 -3.22
N ILE A 15 -11.48 3.99 -3.53
CA ILE A 15 -11.47 2.86 -2.60
C ILE A 15 -10.28 1.96 -2.92
N LEU A 16 -9.27 1.98 -2.05
CA LEU A 16 -8.16 1.04 -2.06
C LEU A 16 -8.64 -0.32 -1.50
N HIS A 17 -8.09 -1.41 -2.03
CA HIS A 17 -8.33 -2.77 -1.54
C HIS A 17 -7.82 -3.02 -0.10
N GLY A 18 -7.94 -4.27 0.36
CA GLY A 18 -7.55 -4.71 1.71
C GLY A 18 -6.26 -5.55 1.72
N ALA A 19 -6.02 -6.28 2.81
CA ALA A 19 -4.81 -7.11 2.93
C ALA A 19 -4.83 -8.39 2.08
N LEU A 20 -3.85 -8.52 1.18
CA LEU A 20 -3.62 -9.77 0.43
C LEU A 20 -3.24 -10.94 1.34
N GLY A 21 -2.25 -10.74 2.23
CA GLY A 21 -1.73 -11.81 3.09
C GLY A 21 -2.79 -12.35 4.05
N THR A 22 -3.56 -11.47 4.70
CA THR A 22 -4.61 -11.93 5.62
C THR A 22 -5.76 -12.63 4.91
N GLU A 23 -6.13 -12.21 3.70
CA GLU A 23 -7.14 -12.95 2.95
C GLU A 23 -6.63 -14.33 2.53
N MET A 24 -5.35 -14.46 2.16
CA MET A 24 -4.73 -15.77 1.90
C MET A 24 -4.79 -16.68 3.13
N GLU A 25 -4.40 -16.18 4.30
CA GLU A 25 -4.48 -16.93 5.56
C GLU A 25 -5.92 -17.37 5.87
N ALA A 26 -6.89 -16.47 5.68
CA ALA A 26 -8.31 -16.77 5.90
C ALA A 26 -8.87 -17.82 4.93
N LEU A 27 -8.26 -17.97 3.75
CA LEU A 27 -8.55 -19.02 2.77
C LEU A 27 -7.77 -20.33 3.05
N GLY A 28 -6.98 -20.37 4.12
CA GLY A 28 -6.23 -21.57 4.56
C GLY A 28 -4.85 -21.71 3.94
N TYR A 29 -4.30 -20.66 3.31
CA TYR A 29 -2.94 -20.66 2.79
C TYR A 29 -1.92 -20.35 3.89
N ASP A 30 -0.76 -21.00 3.80
CA ASP A 30 0.36 -20.80 4.71
C ASP A 30 1.19 -19.59 4.26
N ILE A 31 1.01 -18.48 4.97
CA ILE A 31 1.73 -17.22 4.75
C ILE A 31 2.94 -17.07 5.68
N SER A 32 3.43 -18.16 6.27
CA SER A 32 4.63 -18.10 7.11
C SER A 32 5.91 -17.96 6.28
N GLY A 33 6.90 -17.27 6.86
CA GLY A 33 8.21 -17.08 6.24
C GLY A 33 8.38 -15.76 5.48
N LYS A 34 9.64 -15.35 5.33
CA LYS A 34 10.06 -14.02 4.85
C LYS A 34 9.57 -13.67 3.43
N LEU A 35 9.34 -14.67 2.58
CA LEU A 35 9.01 -14.50 1.16
C LEU A 35 7.81 -15.38 0.77
N TRP A 36 6.82 -15.49 1.66
CA TRP A 36 5.64 -16.30 1.41
C TRP A 36 4.94 -15.90 0.10
N SER A 37 4.91 -14.61 -0.24
CA SER A 37 4.29 -14.13 -1.49
C SER A 37 5.04 -14.63 -2.72
N ALA A 38 6.38 -14.68 -2.68
CA ALA A 38 7.20 -15.22 -3.75
C ALA A 38 6.94 -16.71 -4.00
N LYS A 39 6.74 -17.50 -2.93
CA LYS A 39 6.35 -18.92 -3.03
C LYS A 39 5.07 -19.08 -3.86
N TYR A 40 4.04 -18.30 -3.57
CA TYR A 40 2.79 -18.37 -4.33
C TYR A 40 2.90 -17.80 -5.73
N LEU A 41 3.72 -16.76 -5.96
CA LEU A 41 4.01 -16.28 -7.32
C LEU A 41 4.68 -17.34 -8.20
N LEU A 42 5.51 -18.22 -7.61
CA LEU A 42 6.21 -19.29 -8.31
C LEU A 42 5.33 -20.53 -8.52
N GLU A 43 4.60 -20.95 -7.49
CA GLU A 43 3.93 -22.25 -7.48
C GLU A 43 2.47 -22.17 -7.92
N LYS A 44 1.76 -21.09 -7.55
CA LYS A 44 0.30 -20.96 -7.69
C LYS A 44 -0.15 -19.49 -7.90
N PRO A 45 0.34 -18.81 -8.95
CA PRO A 45 0.06 -17.40 -9.19
C PRO A 45 -1.43 -17.10 -9.39
N GLU A 46 -2.23 -18.10 -9.79
CA GLU A 46 -3.69 -18.00 -9.93
C GLU A 46 -4.38 -17.57 -8.63
N ILE A 47 -3.87 -17.96 -7.45
CA ILE A 47 -4.46 -17.58 -6.16
C ILE A 47 -4.37 -16.07 -5.95
N ILE A 48 -3.22 -15.48 -6.30
CA ILE A 48 -3.01 -14.03 -6.17
C ILE A 48 -3.94 -13.29 -7.12
N GLN A 49 -4.12 -13.79 -8.35
CA GLN A 49 -5.08 -13.22 -9.28
C GLN A 49 -6.51 -13.28 -8.73
N GLU A 50 -6.95 -14.44 -8.21
CA GLU A 50 -8.30 -14.62 -7.63
C GLU A 50 -8.57 -13.67 -6.47
N ILE A 51 -7.56 -13.34 -5.66
CA ILE A 51 -7.71 -12.37 -4.56
C ILE A 51 -7.87 -10.95 -5.10
N HIS A 52 -7.08 -10.55 -6.11
CA HIS A 52 -7.30 -9.28 -6.79
C HIS A 52 -8.71 -9.22 -7.41
N GLU A 53 -9.15 -10.29 -8.07
CA GLU A 53 -10.51 -10.39 -8.62
C GLU A 53 -11.57 -10.16 -7.54
N THR A 54 -11.37 -10.77 -6.37
CA THR A 54 -12.27 -10.66 -5.22
C THR A 54 -12.38 -9.22 -4.71
N TYR A 55 -11.26 -8.51 -4.56
CA TYR A 55 -11.29 -7.10 -4.13
C TYR A 55 -11.89 -6.16 -5.18
N ILE A 56 -11.63 -6.39 -6.46
CA ILE A 56 -12.22 -5.60 -7.55
C ILE A 56 -13.74 -5.83 -7.60
N ALA A 57 -14.20 -7.07 -7.44
CA ALA A 57 -15.61 -7.41 -7.34
C ALA A 57 -16.28 -6.81 -6.08
N ALA A 58 -15.53 -6.69 -4.99
CA ALA A 58 -15.99 -6.04 -3.76
C ALA A 58 -16.21 -4.54 -3.94
N GLY A 59 -15.49 -3.88 -4.85
CA GLY A 59 -15.67 -2.44 -5.09
C GLY A 59 -14.38 -1.63 -5.12
N ALA A 60 -13.21 -2.26 -5.04
CA ALA A 60 -11.94 -1.55 -5.10
C ALA A 60 -11.77 -0.82 -6.44
N ASP A 61 -11.36 0.44 -6.34
CA ASP A 61 -11.00 1.33 -7.44
C ASP A 61 -9.49 1.39 -7.65
N LEU A 62 -8.72 1.00 -6.63
CA LEU A 62 -7.28 0.93 -6.65
C LEU A 62 -6.85 -0.40 -6.02
N ILE A 63 -6.06 -1.18 -6.76
CA ILE A 63 -5.43 -2.40 -6.24
C ILE A 63 -3.91 -2.26 -6.28
N THR A 64 -3.26 -2.77 -5.25
CA THR A 64 -1.80 -2.77 -5.10
C THR A 64 -1.26 -4.15 -5.46
N THR A 65 -0.21 -4.22 -6.28
CA THR A 65 0.40 -5.49 -6.70
C THR A 65 0.98 -6.27 -5.51
N SER A 66 1.18 -7.58 -5.66
CA SER A 66 1.78 -8.41 -4.60
C SER A 66 3.32 -8.29 -4.49
N SER A 67 3.85 -7.06 -4.59
CA SER A 67 5.30 -6.78 -4.64
C SER A 67 5.90 -6.14 -3.39
N TYR A 68 5.14 -5.99 -2.28
CA TYR A 68 5.61 -5.47 -0.98
C TYR A 68 7.01 -5.98 -0.57
N GLN A 69 7.16 -7.32 -0.54
CA GLN A 69 8.40 -8.03 -0.18
C GLN A 69 9.19 -8.55 -1.39
N ALA A 70 8.66 -8.42 -2.61
CA ALA A 70 9.29 -8.93 -3.83
C ALA A 70 10.42 -8.00 -4.28
N THR A 71 11.55 -8.08 -3.59
CA THR A 71 12.75 -7.28 -3.86
C THR A 71 13.78 -8.12 -4.60
N LEU A 72 14.55 -7.48 -5.49
CA LEU A 72 15.58 -8.20 -6.26
C LEU A 72 16.60 -8.89 -5.33
N PRO A 73 17.17 -8.23 -4.31
CA PRO A 73 18.07 -8.89 -3.35
C PRO A 73 17.40 -10.04 -2.59
N GLY A 74 16.18 -9.83 -2.07
CA GLY A 74 15.48 -10.86 -1.30
C GLY A 74 15.17 -12.13 -2.12
N LEU A 75 14.75 -11.96 -3.38
CA LEU A 75 14.47 -13.10 -4.26
C LEU A 75 15.76 -13.84 -4.67
N VAL A 76 16.86 -13.12 -4.90
CA VAL A 76 18.16 -13.72 -5.21
C VAL A 76 18.72 -14.49 -4.01
N GLU A 77 18.61 -13.94 -2.80
CA GLU A 77 18.96 -14.65 -1.55
C GLU A 77 18.14 -15.93 -1.35
N ALA A 78 16.91 -15.96 -1.85
CA ALA A 78 16.06 -17.15 -1.85
C ALA A 78 16.43 -18.18 -2.93
N GLY A 79 17.48 -17.93 -3.72
CA GLY A 79 18.03 -18.86 -4.70
C GLY A 79 17.55 -18.63 -6.14
N LEU A 80 16.83 -17.54 -6.42
CA LEU A 80 16.46 -17.20 -7.80
C LEU A 80 17.63 -16.55 -8.53
N THR A 81 17.76 -16.80 -9.83
CA THR A 81 18.60 -15.95 -10.69
C THR A 81 18.00 -14.55 -10.77
N GLU A 82 18.83 -13.53 -10.98
CA GLU A 82 18.39 -12.13 -11.16
C GLU A 82 17.23 -12.01 -12.18
N LYS A 83 17.38 -12.59 -13.37
CA LYS A 83 16.33 -12.62 -14.40
C LYS A 83 15.03 -13.28 -13.93
N ALA A 84 15.10 -14.34 -13.14
CA ALA A 84 13.92 -15.00 -12.60
C ALA A 84 13.23 -14.12 -11.54
N ALA A 85 14.01 -13.44 -10.71
CA ALA A 85 13.49 -12.49 -9.73
C ALA A 85 12.80 -11.29 -10.41
N GLU A 86 13.39 -10.72 -11.47
CA GLU A 86 12.76 -9.68 -12.29
C GLU A 86 11.42 -10.16 -12.88
N GLN A 87 11.39 -11.38 -13.42
CA GLN A 87 10.19 -11.97 -13.98
C GLN A 87 9.06 -12.15 -12.96
N ILE A 88 9.42 -12.45 -11.71
CA ILE A 88 8.48 -12.57 -10.58
C ILE A 88 7.91 -11.22 -10.19
N ILE A 89 8.74 -10.18 -10.07
CA ILE A 89 8.24 -8.82 -9.81
C ILE A 89 7.29 -8.40 -10.94
N ALA A 90 7.67 -8.63 -12.19
CA ALA A 90 6.85 -8.31 -13.35
C ALA A 90 5.53 -9.12 -13.41
N LEU A 91 5.52 -10.35 -12.86
CA LEU A 91 4.33 -11.20 -12.81
C LEU A 91 3.25 -10.58 -11.91
N THR A 92 3.62 -9.93 -10.81
CA THR A 92 2.66 -9.31 -9.87
C THR A 92 1.74 -8.31 -10.58
N VAL A 93 2.33 -7.48 -11.47
CA VAL A 93 1.59 -6.50 -12.29
C VAL A 93 0.68 -7.18 -13.30
N ARG A 94 1.17 -8.24 -13.96
CA ARG A 94 0.37 -9.00 -14.94
C ARG A 94 -0.85 -9.65 -14.30
N LEU A 95 -0.71 -10.20 -13.09
CA LEU A 95 -1.81 -10.81 -12.34
C LEU A 95 -2.85 -9.76 -11.94
N ALA A 96 -2.42 -8.61 -11.42
CA ALA A 96 -3.34 -7.51 -11.09
C ALA A 96 -4.12 -7.00 -12.33
N LYS A 97 -3.44 -6.86 -13.49
CA LYS A 97 -4.07 -6.47 -14.76
C LYS A 97 -5.07 -7.52 -15.24
N ALA A 98 -4.69 -8.80 -15.23
CA ALA A 98 -5.58 -9.88 -15.62
C ALA A 98 -6.83 -9.95 -14.76
N ALA A 99 -6.68 -9.78 -13.44
CA ALA A 99 -7.79 -9.73 -12.49
C ALA A 99 -8.75 -8.56 -12.79
N ARG A 100 -8.20 -7.35 -12.95
CA ARG A 100 -8.96 -6.15 -13.32
C ARG A 100 -9.76 -6.37 -14.59
N ASP A 101 -9.10 -6.82 -15.65
CA ASP A 101 -9.71 -6.93 -16.97
C ASP A 101 -10.81 -8.00 -16.98
N LYS A 102 -10.57 -9.13 -16.31
CA LYS A 102 -11.54 -10.22 -16.16
C LYS A 102 -12.78 -9.78 -15.39
N VAL A 103 -12.63 -9.06 -14.27
CA VAL A 103 -13.79 -8.58 -13.50
C VAL A 103 -14.49 -7.46 -14.23
N TRP A 104 -13.76 -6.49 -14.78
CA TRP A 104 -14.37 -5.32 -15.43
C TRP A 104 -15.26 -5.70 -16.61
N VAL A 105 -14.88 -6.69 -17.41
CA VAL A 105 -15.65 -7.08 -18.60
C VAL A 105 -17.03 -7.67 -18.24
N VAL A 106 -17.18 -8.26 -17.05
CA VAL A 106 -18.44 -8.90 -16.61
C VAL A 106 -19.33 -7.98 -15.76
N LEU A 107 -18.83 -6.80 -15.35
CA LEU A 107 -19.65 -5.79 -14.70
C LEU A 107 -20.63 -5.18 -15.70
N ASP A 108 -21.86 -4.93 -15.27
CA ASP A 108 -22.82 -4.18 -16.07
C ASP A 108 -22.46 -2.68 -16.12
N GLU A 109 -23.04 -1.97 -17.09
CA GLU A 109 -22.77 -0.55 -17.30
C GLU A 109 -23.23 0.35 -16.14
N THR A 110 -24.19 -0.11 -15.32
CA THR A 110 -24.65 0.66 -14.16
C THR A 110 -23.62 0.61 -13.03
N GLU A 111 -22.96 -0.53 -12.82
CA GLU A 111 -21.86 -0.64 -11.87
C GLU A 111 -20.60 0.06 -12.40
N LYS A 112 -20.29 -0.02 -13.70
CA LYS A 112 -19.16 0.73 -14.29
C LYS A 112 -19.35 2.24 -14.21
N ALA A 113 -20.59 2.74 -14.29
CA ALA A 113 -20.86 4.18 -14.20
C ALA A 113 -20.64 4.77 -12.79
N LYS A 114 -20.68 3.95 -11.75
CA LYS A 114 -20.50 4.40 -10.36
C LYS A 114 -19.05 4.59 -9.96
N ARG A 115 -18.12 3.97 -10.67
CA ARG A 115 -16.72 3.88 -10.25
C ARG A 115 -15.74 3.94 -11.41
N PRO A 116 -14.49 4.36 -11.17
CA PRO A 116 -13.46 4.30 -12.19
C PRO A 116 -13.19 2.87 -12.68
N TYR A 117 -12.59 2.78 -13.87
CA TYR A 117 -11.86 1.57 -14.24
C TYR A 117 -10.70 1.39 -13.25
N PRO A 118 -10.59 0.25 -12.55
CA PRO A 118 -9.67 0.14 -11.43
C PRO A 118 -8.22 0.43 -11.81
N LEU A 119 -7.56 1.26 -11.01
CA LEU A 119 -6.15 1.56 -11.11
C LEU A 119 -5.32 0.45 -10.46
N ILE A 120 -4.07 0.32 -10.91
CA ILE A 120 -3.10 -0.67 -10.41
C ILE A 120 -1.87 0.07 -9.92
N SER A 121 -1.64 0.06 -8.61
CA SER A 121 -0.40 0.55 -8.01
C SER A 121 0.66 -0.55 -7.93
N GLY A 122 1.89 -0.19 -8.31
CA GLY A 122 3.07 -0.99 -8.05
C GLY A 122 3.49 -0.88 -6.58
N ASP A 123 3.40 -1.98 -5.85
CA ASP A 123 3.72 -2.03 -4.41
C ASP A 123 5.22 -1.99 -4.15
N VAL A 124 5.64 -0.99 -3.37
CA VAL A 124 7.02 -0.75 -2.97
C VAL A 124 7.07 -0.67 -1.44
N GLY A 125 7.18 -1.82 -0.79
CA GLY A 125 7.38 -1.92 0.66
C GLY A 125 8.76 -1.43 1.12
N PRO A 126 8.96 -1.14 2.41
CA PRO A 126 10.19 -0.55 2.93
C PRO A 126 11.35 -1.54 2.93
N TYR A 127 12.58 -1.03 3.03
CA TYR A 127 13.79 -1.80 3.30
C TYR A 127 13.63 -2.69 4.55
N ALA A 128 12.88 -2.20 5.53
CA ALA A 128 12.52 -2.93 6.73
C ALA A 128 11.84 -4.29 6.45
N ALA A 129 10.98 -4.37 5.43
CA ALA A 129 10.29 -5.60 5.04
C ALA A 129 11.26 -6.63 4.46
N TYR A 130 12.33 -6.16 3.81
CA TYR A 130 13.45 -7.00 3.38
C TYR A 130 14.32 -7.43 4.56
N LEU A 131 14.54 -6.61 5.59
CA LEU A 131 15.29 -7.06 6.78
C LEU A 131 14.54 -8.14 7.56
N ALA A 132 13.20 -8.06 7.61
CA ALA A 132 12.31 -9.02 8.28
C ALA A 132 12.68 -9.30 9.74
N ASN A 133 13.16 -8.28 10.43
CA ASN A 133 13.65 -8.30 11.82
C ASN A 133 12.81 -7.40 12.75
N GLY A 134 11.64 -6.94 12.31
CA GLY A 134 10.77 -6.02 13.05
C GLY A 134 11.07 -4.53 12.85
N SER A 135 12.06 -4.18 12.02
CA SER A 135 12.38 -2.78 11.71
C SER A 135 11.25 -2.01 11.03
N GLU A 136 10.20 -2.70 10.56
CA GLU A 136 8.98 -2.11 9.99
C GLU A 136 8.24 -1.24 11.03
N TYR A 137 8.48 -1.53 12.31
CA TYR A 137 7.85 -0.86 13.45
C TYR A 137 8.80 0.08 14.19
N SER A 138 10.12 -0.14 14.13
CA SER A 138 11.13 0.72 14.79
C SER A 138 11.79 1.73 13.85
N GLY A 139 11.76 1.50 12.54
CA GLY A 139 12.50 2.31 11.57
C GLY A 139 14.03 2.25 11.71
N ASP A 140 14.57 1.39 12.56
CA ASP A 140 16.01 1.25 12.78
C ASP A 140 16.62 0.26 11.76
N TYR A 141 17.40 0.79 10.83
CA TYR A 141 18.08 0.03 9.77
C TYR A 141 19.56 -0.19 10.07
N GLY A 142 20.07 0.31 11.21
CA GLY A 142 21.51 0.42 11.45
C GLY A 142 22.17 1.46 10.55
N GLN A 143 23.40 1.21 10.13
CA GLN A 143 24.13 2.11 9.23
C GLN A 143 23.71 1.85 7.78
N ILE A 144 23.05 2.84 7.17
CA ILE A 144 22.67 2.81 5.76
C ILE A 144 22.66 4.24 5.21
N THR A 145 23.00 4.39 3.94
CA THR A 145 23.04 5.66 3.22
C THR A 145 21.83 5.84 2.30
N ILE A 146 21.58 7.09 1.87
CA ILE A 146 20.55 7.39 0.87
C ILE A 146 20.81 6.62 -0.43
N GLU A 147 22.06 6.59 -0.91
CA GLU A 147 22.39 5.90 -2.17
C GLU A 147 22.18 4.39 -2.08
N GLU A 148 22.49 3.74 -0.95
CA GLU A 148 22.18 2.32 -0.75
C GLU A 148 20.66 2.05 -0.76
N LEU A 149 19.86 2.96 -0.20
CA LEU A 149 18.40 2.87 -0.25
C LEU A 149 17.86 3.10 -1.67
N LYS A 150 18.46 4.02 -2.44
CA LYS A 150 18.13 4.22 -3.86
C LYS A 150 18.45 2.95 -4.66
N ASP A 151 19.65 2.39 -4.48
CA ASP A 151 20.10 1.15 -5.13
C ASP A 151 19.17 -0.03 -4.83
N PHE A 152 18.70 -0.14 -3.59
CA PHE A 152 17.75 -1.16 -3.18
C PHE A 152 16.39 -1.04 -3.90
N HIS A 153 15.83 0.16 -4.01
CA HIS A 153 14.48 0.38 -4.56
C HIS A 153 14.43 0.49 -6.09
N ARG A 154 15.47 1.05 -6.72
CA ARG A 154 15.56 1.32 -8.16
C ARG A 154 15.13 0.15 -9.05
N PRO A 155 15.66 -1.09 -8.92
CA PRO A 155 15.32 -2.16 -9.83
C PRO A 155 13.83 -2.53 -9.75
N ARG A 156 13.26 -2.57 -8.55
CA ARG A 156 11.83 -2.87 -8.37
C ARG A 156 10.96 -1.78 -8.99
N ILE A 157 11.27 -0.50 -8.73
CA ILE A 157 10.53 0.63 -9.29
C ILE A 157 10.58 0.59 -10.82
N GLN A 158 11.76 0.40 -11.42
CA GLN A 158 11.91 0.29 -12.87
C GLN A 158 11.02 -0.81 -13.45
N ILE A 159 11.06 -2.02 -12.88
CA ILE A 159 10.26 -3.16 -13.37
C ILE A 159 8.77 -2.88 -13.28
N LEU A 160 8.30 -2.31 -12.16
CA LEU A 160 6.88 -1.98 -11.97
C LEU A 160 6.41 -0.97 -13.02
N LEU A 161 7.20 0.09 -13.24
CA LEU A 161 6.91 1.11 -14.25
C LEU A 161 6.98 0.56 -15.68
N ASP A 162 7.96 -0.30 -16.00
CA ASP A 162 8.08 -0.96 -17.31
C ASP A 162 6.90 -1.90 -17.61
N GLN A 163 6.33 -2.53 -16.58
CA GLN A 163 5.09 -3.29 -16.72
C GLN A 163 3.84 -2.41 -16.81
N GLY A 164 3.97 -1.10 -16.67
CA GLY A 164 2.92 -0.10 -16.87
C GLY A 164 1.89 -0.09 -15.74
N VAL A 165 2.33 -0.08 -14.48
CA VAL A 165 1.46 0.32 -13.36
C VAL A 165 0.97 1.76 -13.55
N ASP A 166 -0.21 2.07 -13.01
CA ASP A 166 -0.79 3.41 -13.14
C ASP A 166 -0.12 4.43 -12.19
N LEU A 167 0.50 3.94 -11.12
CA LEU A 167 1.17 4.69 -10.05
C LEU A 167 2.02 3.75 -9.18
N LEU A 168 2.85 4.31 -8.29
CA LEU A 168 3.58 3.57 -7.25
C LEU A 168 2.93 3.74 -5.88
N ALA A 169 2.90 2.66 -5.12
CA ALA A 169 2.49 2.61 -3.72
C ALA A 169 3.73 2.49 -2.83
N LEU A 170 4.26 3.63 -2.36
CA LEU A 170 5.38 3.65 -1.42
C LEU A 170 4.83 3.50 -0.01
N GLU A 171 4.65 2.27 0.47
CA GLU A 171 3.84 2.02 1.67
C GLU A 171 4.60 1.45 2.85
N THR A 172 4.03 1.66 4.04
CA THR A 172 4.58 1.17 5.31
C THR A 172 5.99 1.71 5.57
N ILE A 173 6.31 2.93 5.12
CA ILE A 173 7.65 3.53 5.28
C ILE A 173 7.85 3.96 6.74
N PRO A 174 8.78 3.36 7.50
CA PRO A 174 8.97 3.67 8.92
C PRO A 174 10.10 4.68 9.16
N ASN A 175 10.89 5.01 8.13
CA ASN A 175 12.16 5.72 8.25
C ASN A 175 12.23 6.94 7.31
N ARG A 176 12.63 8.10 7.84
CA ARG A 176 12.73 9.37 7.12
C ARG A 176 13.81 9.35 6.04
N LEU A 177 14.95 8.71 6.30
CA LEU A 177 16.06 8.61 5.33
C LEU A 177 15.63 7.84 4.09
N GLU A 178 14.85 6.77 4.27
CA GLU A 178 14.25 6.03 3.17
C GLU A 178 13.20 6.83 2.41
N ALA A 179 12.32 7.55 3.11
CA ALA A 179 11.37 8.44 2.46
C ALA A 179 12.09 9.50 1.60
N GLN A 180 13.20 10.05 2.09
CA GLN A 180 14.05 10.97 1.35
C GLN A 180 14.68 10.29 0.12
N ALA A 181 15.26 9.09 0.28
CA ALA A 181 15.86 8.34 -0.82
C ALA A 181 14.85 8.02 -1.93
N LEU A 182 13.63 7.61 -1.58
CA LEU A 182 12.56 7.35 -2.54
C LEU A 182 12.14 8.63 -3.29
N ILE A 183 11.97 9.75 -2.59
CA ILE A 183 11.62 11.05 -3.21
C ILE A 183 12.72 11.51 -4.17
N GLU A 184 13.98 11.43 -3.75
CA GLU A 184 15.12 11.80 -4.60
C GLU A 184 15.25 10.87 -5.82
N LEU A 185 15.10 9.55 -5.64
CA LEU A 185 15.14 8.59 -6.73
C LEU A 185 14.06 8.86 -7.78
N LEU A 186 12.82 9.12 -7.36
CA LEU A 186 11.75 9.47 -8.29
C LEU A 186 12.03 10.80 -9.01
N ALA A 187 12.63 11.78 -8.33
CA ALA A 187 13.01 13.05 -8.92
C ALA A 187 14.13 12.94 -9.97
N GLU A 188 15.12 12.10 -9.70
CA GLU A 188 16.32 11.97 -10.51
C GLU A 188 16.12 11.04 -11.72
N GLU A 189 15.37 9.95 -11.54
CA GLU A 189 15.33 8.85 -12.51
C GLU A 189 13.92 8.54 -13.06
N PHE A 190 12.86 8.92 -12.34
CA PHE A 190 11.48 8.60 -12.73
C PHE A 190 10.55 9.84 -12.70
N PRO A 191 10.85 10.92 -13.45
CA PRO A 191 10.14 12.19 -13.34
C PRO A 191 8.65 12.13 -13.71
N GLU A 192 8.25 11.16 -14.53
CA GLU A 192 6.86 10.95 -14.96
C GLU A 192 6.07 10.01 -14.05
N ALA A 193 6.70 9.42 -13.04
CA ALA A 193 6.01 8.51 -12.13
C ALA A 193 5.05 9.27 -11.22
N GLU A 194 3.82 8.78 -11.09
CA GLU A 194 2.88 9.20 -10.05
C GLU A 194 2.98 8.22 -8.87
N ALA A 195 2.91 8.74 -7.65
CA ALA A 195 2.98 7.90 -6.46
C ALA A 195 2.16 8.45 -5.30
N TYR A 196 1.80 7.56 -4.37
CA TYR A 196 1.51 7.95 -3.00
C TYR A 196 2.61 7.44 -2.07
N ILE A 197 2.76 8.10 -0.92
CA ILE A 197 3.61 7.61 0.16
C ILE A 197 2.83 7.48 1.46
N SER A 198 3.00 6.36 2.15
CA SER A 198 2.32 6.07 3.41
C SER A 198 3.31 5.59 4.47
N PHE A 199 3.14 6.08 5.69
CA PHE A 199 4.04 5.84 6.81
C PHE A 199 3.43 4.94 7.89
N THR A 200 4.28 4.30 8.68
CA THR A 200 3.89 3.67 9.95
C THR A 200 4.06 4.61 11.12
N VAL A 201 3.10 4.59 12.04
CA VAL A 201 3.04 5.43 13.24
C VAL A 201 2.73 4.52 14.43
N GLN A 202 3.64 4.48 15.40
CA GLN A 202 3.45 3.72 16.65
C GLN A 202 3.03 4.61 17.82
N GLU A 203 3.44 5.88 17.78
CA GLU A 203 3.16 6.87 18.81
C GLU A 203 2.60 8.16 18.18
N PRO A 204 1.83 8.97 18.93
CA PRO A 204 1.19 10.14 18.35
C PRO A 204 2.21 11.21 17.93
N GLY A 205 2.16 11.61 16.65
CA GLY A 205 2.92 12.76 16.13
C GLY A 205 4.27 12.44 15.47
N THR A 206 4.73 11.18 15.48
CA THR A 206 5.99 10.74 14.86
C THR A 206 5.79 9.50 14.00
N ILE A 207 6.62 9.31 12.98
CA ILE A 207 6.74 8.00 12.32
C ILE A 207 7.57 7.04 13.18
N SER A 208 7.62 5.77 12.79
CA SER A 208 8.31 4.70 13.54
C SER A 208 9.75 4.99 13.96
N ASP A 209 10.56 5.69 13.15
CA ASP A 209 11.93 6.07 13.50
C ASP A 209 12.06 7.23 14.49
N GLY A 210 10.93 7.82 14.91
CA GLY A 210 10.87 8.96 15.83
C GLY A 210 10.85 10.33 15.16
N THR A 211 10.97 10.41 13.83
CA THR A 211 10.87 11.69 13.09
C THR A 211 9.47 12.27 13.21
N SER A 212 9.37 13.58 13.44
CA SER A 212 8.08 14.27 13.54
C SER A 212 7.29 14.25 12.23
N LEU A 213 5.96 14.11 12.32
CA LEU A 213 5.08 14.16 11.15
C LEU A 213 5.12 15.53 10.44
N ASP A 214 5.46 16.60 11.15
CA ASP A 214 5.69 17.92 10.54
C ASP A 214 6.91 17.93 9.61
N GLU A 215 8.01 17.29 10.02
CA GLU A 215 9.18 17.12 9.16
C GLU A 215 8.87 16.25 7.95
N ILE A 216 8.07 15.19 8.13
CA ILE A 216 7.60 14.33 7.04
C ILE A 216 6.71 15.12 6.08
N ALA A 217 5.75 15.89 6.59
CA ALA A 217 4.88 16.72 5.76
C ALA A 217 5.70 17.72 4.91
N LYS A 218 6.72 18.35 5.52
CA LYS A 218 7.64 19.24 4.82
C LYS A 218 8.45 18.52 3.75
N LEU A 219 9.03 17.35 4.06
CA LEU A 219 9.78 16.54 3.09
C LEU A 219 8.89 16.17 1.88
N VAL A 220 7.71 15.62 2.14
CA VAL A 220 6.79 15.16 1.09
C VAL A 220 6.26 16.31 0.24
N SER A 221 6.05 17.50 0.83
CA SER A 221 5.58 18.69 0.11
C SER A 221 6.50 19.12 -1.05
N GLN A 222 7.77 18.72 -1.01
CA GLN A 222 8.79 19.11 -1.99
C GLN A 222 8.78 18.23 -3.25
N SER A 223 8.14 17.06 -3.20
CA SER A 223 8.07 16.14 -4.34
C SER A 223 6.94 16.52 -5.29
N ASN A 224 7.17 16.43 -6.61
CA ASN A 224 6.10 16.58 -7.60
C ASN A 224 5.40 15.24 -7.91
N GLN A 225 6.12 14.12 -7.76
CA GLN A 225 5.67 12.76 -8.04
C GLN A 225 4.75 12.22 -6.95
N ILE A 226 4.98 12.61 -5.69
CA ILE A 226 4.08 12.25 -4.59
C ILE A 226 2.81 13.11 -4.69
N LEU A 227 1.69 12.48 -5.04
CA LEU A 227 0.38 13.12 -5.16
C LEU A 227 -0.49 12.93 -3.92
N ALA A 228 -0.27 11.84 -3.17
CA ALA A 228 -0.96 11.57 -1.92
C ALA A 228 -0.01 11.14 -0.79
N VAL A 229 -0.35 11.49 0.44
CA VAL A 229 0.40 11.17 1.66
C VAL A 229 -0.52 10.66 2.75
N GLY A 230 -0.04 9.72 3.55
CA GLY A 230 -0.89 9.11 4.56
C GLY A 230 -0.18 8.23 5.55
N ILE A 231 -1.00 7.44 6.26
CA ILE A 231 -0.50 6.38 7.12
C ILE A 231 -1.30 5.10 6.88
N ASN A 232 -0.62 3.97 7.06
CA ASN A 232 -1.20 2.64 6.93
C ASN A 232 -0.62 1.71 8.00
N CYS A 233 -1.26 0.55 8.16
CA CYS A 233 -0.81 -0.51 9.06
C CYS A 233 -0.52 -0.08 10.52
N SER A 234 -1.11 1.05 10.92
CA SER A 234 -1.03 1.67 12.23
C SER A 234 -2.38 1.56 12.95
N SER A 235 -2.40 1.75 14.27
CA SER A 235 -3.65 1.76 15.05
C SER A 235 -4.58 2.89 14.58
N PRO A 236 -5.89 2.64 14.34
CA PRO A 236 -6.85 3.68 13.94
C PRO A 236 -6.89 4.90 14.87
N LEU A 237 -6.54 4.73 16.15
CA LEU A 237 -6.53 5.80 17.16
C LEU A 237 -5.49 6.90 16.87
N LEU A 238 -4.48 6.61 16.05
CA LEU A 238 -3.39 7.54 15.73
C LEU A 238 -3.68 8.40 14.48
N TYR A 239 -4.74 8.06 13.72
CA TYR A 239 -5.01 8.67 12.42
C TYR A 239 -5.45 10.12 12.53
N ASN A 240 -6.30 10.48 13.49
CA ASN A 240 -6.84 11.85 13.55
C ASN A 240 -5.73 12.88 13.75
N GLN A 241 -4.78 12.62 14.65
CA GLN A 241 -3.62 13.49 14.84
C GLN A 241 -2.68 13.46 13.63
N ALA A 242 -2.40 12.27 13.08
CA ALA A 242 -1.49 12.15 11.95
C ALA A 242 -2.02 12.90 10.71
N LEU A 243 -3.30 12.75 10.40
CA LEU A 243 -3.95 13.42 9.27
C LEU A 243 -4.01 14.93 9.44
N ALA A 244 -4.26 15.41 10.67
CA ALA A 244 -4.24 16.84 10.96
C ALA A 244 -2.88 17.48 10.63
N ILE A 245 -1.78 16.77 10.88
CA ILE A 245 -0.41 17.23 10.59
C ILE A 245 -0.06 17.04 9.12
N LEU A 246 -0.27 15.83 8.58
CA LEU A 246 0.10 15.47 7.20
C LEU A 246 -0.65 16.30 6.14
N LYS A 247 -1.83 16.84 6.47
CA LYS A 247 -2.53 17.80 5.61
C LYS A 247 -1.66 19.01 5.22
N ASN A 248 -0.72 19.40 6.06
CA ASN A 248 0.19 20.52 5.80
C ASN A 248 1.18 20.24 4.65
N ALA A 249 1.31 18.98 4.20
CA ALA A 249 2.12 18.64 3.03
C ALA A 249 1.54 19.19 1.70
N GLY A 250 0.27 19.64 1.70
CA GLY A 250 -0.43 20.11 0.49
C GLY A 250 -0.71 18.99 -0.52
N LYS A 251 -0.67 17.73 -0.08
CA LYS A 251 -0.98 16.53 -0.88
C LYS A 251 -2.36 15.99 -0.52
N VAL A 252 -2.91 15.14 -1.37
CA VAL A 252 -4.13 14.40 -1.03
C VAL A 252 -3.84 13.47 0.14
N LEU A 253 -4.81 13.30 1.05
CA LEU A 253 -4.68 12.34 2.14
C LEU A 253 -5.17 10.95 1.73
N ILE A 254 -4.39 9.93 2.11
CA ILE A 254 -4.70 8.50 1.96
C ILE A 254 -4.67 7.81 3.33
N THR A 255 -5.59 6.89 3.59
CA THR A 255 -5.58 6.08 4.81
C THR A 255 -6.07 4.66 4.57
N TYR A 256 -5.39 3.70 5.20
CA TYR A 256 -5.83 2.31 5.18
C TYR A 256 -5.30 1.59 6.43
N PRO A 257 -6.09 1.56 7.52
CA PRO A 257 -5.68 1.03 8.82
C PRO A 257 -5.75 -0.50 8.89
N ASN A 258 -5.18 -1.05 9.96
CA ASN A 258 -5.53 -2.40 10.37
C ASN A 258 -7.01 -2.47 10.77
N SER A 259 -7.62 -3.66 10.74
CA SER A 259 -9.05 -3.90 11.08
C SER A 259 -9.50 -3.42 12.48
N GLY A 260 -8.56 -3.12 13.37
CA GLY A 260 -8.81 -2.51 14.69
C GLY A 260 -8.00 -3.12 15.81
N GLU A 261 -7.31 -4.23 15.55
CA GLU A 261 -6.45 -4.84 16.55
C GLU A 261 -4.96 -4.52 16.34
N VAL A 262 -4.14 -4.85 17.34
CA VAL A 262 -2.73 -4.47 17.38
C VAL A 262 -1.84 -5.68 17.07
N TYR A 263 -0.90 -5.53 16.14
CA TYR A 263 0.14 -6.54 15.91
C TYR A 263 1.24 -6.38 16.96
N ASP A 264 1.65 -7.49 17.56
CA ASP A 264 2.82 -7.52 18.44
C ASP A 264 4.02 -8.05 17.64
N GLY A 265 4.93 -7.15 17.28
CA GLY A 265 6.12 -7.48 16.49
C GLY A 265 7.10 -8.41 17.20
N ASN A 266 7.05 -8.53 18.54
CA ASN A 266 7.93 -9.41 19.30
C ASN A 266 7.44 -10.85 19.28
N SER A 267 6.14 -11.06 19.48
CA SER A 267 5.53 -12.40 19.44
C SER A 267 5.04 -12.82 18.05
N GLN A 268 5.08 -11.91 17.07
CA GLN A 268 4.51 -12.08 15.74
C GLN A 268 3.03 -12.48 15.75
N THR A 269 2.28 -12.02 16.75
CA THR A 269 0.87 -12.36 16.94
C THR A 269 -0.03 -11.13 17.03
N TRP A 270 -1.29 -11.36 16.73
CA TRP A 270 -2.34 -10.35 16.78
C TRP A 270 -3.05 -10.33 18.13
N LYS A 271 -3.22 -9.14 18.72
CA LYS A 271 -4.12 -8.92 19.87
C LYS A 271 -5.57 -8.89 19.39
N THR A 272 -6.53 -9.20 20.27
CA THR A 272 -7.97 -9.26 19.93
C THR A 272 -8.57 -7.86 19.76
N LYS A 273 -9.54 -7.72 18.86
CA LYS A 273 -10.29 -6.47 18.64
C LYS A 273 -11.10 -6.13 19.88
N ASP A 274 -11.09 -4.86 20.29
CA ASP A 274 -12.09 -4.36 21.22
C ASP A 274 -13.47 -4.44 20.54
N LYS A 275 -14.48 -4.93 21.25
CA LYS A 275 -15.83 -5.11 20.70
C LYS A 275 -16.49 -3.77 20.35
N ASP A 276 -16.07 -2.70 21.03
CA ASP A 276 -16.57 -1.35 20.83
C ASP A 276 -15.69 -0.54 19.85
N ALA A 277 -14.67 -1.15 19.24
CA ALA A 277 -13.86 -0.49 18.23
C ALA A 277 -14.66 -0.24 16.95
N LEU A 278 -14.54 0.98 16.42
CA LEU A 278 -15.17 1.37 15.16
C LEU A 278 -14.74 0.45 14.00
N THR A 279 -15.63 0.31 13.04
CA THR A 279 -15.40 -0.39 11.78
C THR A 279 -14.54 0.45 10.84
N LEU A 280 -14.00 -0.19 9.80
CA LEU A 280 -13.27 0.52 8.74
C LEU A 280 -14.12 1.62 8.09
N VAL A 281 -15.41 1.36 7.89
CA VAL A 281 -16.34 2.32 7.28
C VAL A 281 -16.55 3.53 8.19
N GLU A 282 -16.78 3.32 9.49
CA GLU A 282 -16.99 4.41 10.45
C GLU A 282 -15.77 5.32 10.55
N HIS A 283 -14.57 4.74 10.66
CA HIS A 283 -13.32 5.50 10.61
C HIS A 283 -13.17 6.26 9.28
N SER A 284 -13.45 5.61 8.16
CA SER A 284 -13.31 6.21 6.83
C SER A 284 -14.26 7.39 6.61
N LYS A 285 -15.50 7.30 7.11
CA LYS A 285 -16.46 8.42 7.11
C LYS A 285 -15.96 9.59 7.92
N ASP A 286 -15.45 9.33 9.13
CA ASP A 286 -14.90 10.35 10.01
C ASP A 286 -13.72 11.07 9.34
N TRP A 287 -12.78 10.30 8.78
CA TRP A 287 -11.59 10.85 8.15
C TRP A 287 -11.89 11.61 6.86
N HIS A 288 -12.81 11.09 6.04
CA HIS A 288 -13.28 11.80 4.86
C HIS A 288 -13.94 13.13 5.22
N ALA A 289 -14.86 13.13 6.19
CA ALA A 289 -15.61 14.32 6.59
C ALA A 289 -14.74 15.40 7.25
N HIS A 290 -13.81 15.02 8.13
CA HIS A 290 -13.03 15.98 8.93
C HIS A 290 -11.72 16.41 8.27
N PHE A 291 -11.05 15.51 7.55
CA PHE A 291 -9.74 15.77 6.95
C PHE A 291 -9.75 15.86 5.43
N GLY A 292 -10.82 15.41 4.77
CA GLY A 292 -10.91 15.38 3.31
C GLY A 292 -10.09 14.25 2.70
N VAL A 293 -9.92 13.12 3.41
CA VAL A 293 -9.23 11.94 2.88
C VAL A 293 -9.92 11.47 1.60
N LYS A 294 -9.15 11.30 0.52
CA LYS A 294 -9.70 10.90 -0.80
C LYS A 294 -9.28 9.50 -1.24
N ILE A 295 -8.45 8.80 -0.48
CA ILE A 295 -8.13 7.40 -0.77
C ILE A 295 -8.29 6.63 0.54
N LEU A 296 -9.21 5.66 0.54
CA LEU A 296 -9.65 4.93 1.72
C LEU A 296 -9.56 3.44 1.43
N GLY A 297 -8.94 2.65 2.29
CA GLY A 297 -8.86 1.19 2.13
C GLY A 297 -8.55 0.48 3.42
N GLY A 298 -8.00 -0.73 3.32
CA GLY A 298 -7.63 -1.52 4.50
C GLY A 298 -6.22 -2.09 4.43
N CYS A 299 -5.56 -2.22 5.58
CA CYS A 299 -4.31 -2.96 5.75
C CYS A 299 -4.61 -4.31 6.41
N CYS A 300 -3.73 -4.79 7.29
CA CYS A 300 -3.83 -6.12 7.89
C CYS A 300 -5.21 -6.42 8.54
N ARG A 301 -5.70 -7.65 8.27
CA ARG A 301 -7.00 -8.21 8.69
C ARG A 301 -8.25 -7.50 8.19
N THR A 302 -8.11 -6.52 7.31
CA THR A 302 -9.24 -6.10 6.49
C THR A 302 -9.46 -7.11 5.38
N ARG A 303 -10.72 -7.34 5.02
CA ARG A 303 -11.17 -8.39 4.11
C ARG A 303 -12.06 -7.82 3.01
N PRO A 304 -12.39 -8.59 1.96
CA PRO A 304 -13.26 -8.12 0.88
C PRO A 304 -14.61 -7.55 1.34
N ASN A 305 -15.18 -8.06 2.44
CA ASN A 305 -16.41 -7.53 3.00
C ASN A 305 -16.27 -6.09 3.53
N ASP A 306 -15.10 -5.72 4.09
CA ASP A 306 -14.85 -4.35 4.55
C ASP A 306 -14.79 -3.39 3.36
N ILE A 307 -14.16 -3.83 2.26
CA ILE A 307 -14.09 -3.07 1.01
C ILE A 307 -15.47 -2.94 0.36
N LYS A 308 -16.30 -4.00 0.43
CA LYS A 308 -17.69 -3.95 -0.03
C LYS A 308 -18.52 -2.94 0.75
N ALA A 309 -18.30 -2.87 2.07
CA ALA A 309 -18.99 -1.91 2.93
C ALA A 309 -18.54 -0.47 2.64
N LEU A 310 -17.24 -0.23 2.37
CA LEU A 310 -16.76 1.07 1.89
C LEU A 310 -17.39 1.45 0.55
N TYR A 311 -17.48 0.51 -0.40
CA TYR A 311 -18.13 0.74 -1.68
C TYR A 311 -19.58 1.15 -1.51
N GLN A 312 -20.33 0.44 -0.66
CA GLN A 312 -21.72 0.78 -0.38
C GLN A 312 -21.91 2.15 0.28
N GLU A 313 -20.95 2.60 1.08
CA GLU A 313 -21.02 3.92 1.73
C GLU A 313 -20.67 5.07 0.76
N PHE A 314 -19.66 4.90 -0.08
CA PHE A 314 -19.09 5.99 -0.90
C PHE A 314 -19.51 5.98 -2.37
N ARG A 315 -20.41 5.07 -2.78
CA ARG A 315 -20.87 4.91 -4.18
C ARG A 315 -22.41 4.85 -4.33
N THR A 316 -23.14 5.26 -3.30
CA THR A 316 -24.61 5.48 -3.34
C THR A 316 -25.00 6.76 -4.03
#